data_AF-A0A971UNN1-F1
#
_entry.id   AF-A0A971UNN1-F1
#
_cell.length_a   1.000
_cell.length_b   1.000
_cell.length_c   1.000
_cell.angle_alpha   90.00
_cell.angle_beta   90.00
_cell.angle_gamma   90.00
#
_symmetry.space_group_name_H-M   'P 1'
#
loop_
_entity.id
_entity.type
_entity.pdbx_description
1 polymer ?
#
loop_
_entity_poly.entity_id
_entity_poly.type
_entity_poly.pdbx_seq_one_letter_code
_entity_poly.pdbx_strand_id
1 'polypeptide(L)'
;MSDAMRILMIWSENLNKPGSGRTHFVHLAHGLAALGHSVRLVAPGYPPKTTEDLGVPVSYVPTLRRSMAAFILFHVLLVPAMPWLILRYRPHAVYSRGLFHSFLVHILCRMFLTPYVAEVDSMVDEELAMRRRTVWAGLVRCADRWNLRWASAFICVTQGLRKELIRRGARPDRVVALHNGAAVELFTPGDQSEARRRLGLSQDAVLVGFIGTLAAWQGLDLLVDATGRLPDRQRRWEVLIVGDGPMRDDLVRQIASLRLEDRVRLIPAVDHDRVVEYLRAVDMAVIPIHDPRKLRYGLSALKFWEALSVGLPVLVPDAGDLGGVLGELGWPGEFRAGDAGALAQAMDRTAARLDELHARQREIHEAVARDHSWAAVARQTVAVFDQLGAAQRGGRS
;
A
#
# COMPACT_ATOMS: atom_id res chain seq x y z
N MET A 1 -3.07 27.86 3.09
CA MET A 1 -3.94 26.85 2.46
C MET A 1 -3.77 26.99 0.96
N SER A 2 -3.46 25.93 0.23
CA SER A 2 -3.43 25.99 -1.24
C SER A 2 -4.84 26.24 -1.76
N ASP A 3 -4.95 26.92 -2.91
CA ASP A 3 -6.24 27.17 -3.55
C ASP A 3 -6.94 25.84 -3.89
N ALA A 4 -8.27 25.86 -3.87
CA ALA A 4 -9.07 24.68 -4.19
C ALA A 4 -8.78 24.17 -5.62
N MET A 5 -8.10 23.03 -5.73
CA MET A 5 -7.78 22.39 -7.01
C MET A 5 -8.89 21.49 -7.54
N ARG A 6 -8.80 21.18 -8.84
CA ARG A 6 -9.59 20.19 -9.56
C ARG A 6 -8.61 19.12 -10.00
N ILE A 7 -8.74 17.91 -9.49
CA ILE A 7 -7.74 16.86 -9.63
C ILE A 7 -8.37 15.68 -10.35
N LEU A 8 -7.79 15.31 -11.49
CA LEU A 8 -8.21 14.13 -12.25
C LEU A 8 -7.30 12.97 -11.87
N MET A 9 -7.83 11.96 -11.20
CA MET A 9 -7.09 10.77 -10.79
C MET A 9 -7.42 9.58 -11.69
N ILE A 10 -6.40 8.93 -12.23
CA ILE A 10 -6.53 7.83 -13.19
C ILE A 10 -5.94 6.56 -12.58
N TRP A 11 -6.67 5.44 -12.65
CA TRP A 11 -6.17 4.13 -12.28
C TRP A 11 -6.63 3.08 -13.29
N SER A 12 -5.70 2.26 -13.77
CA SER A 12 -5.95 1.27 -14.84
C SER A 12 -6.46 -0.09 -14.34
N GLU A 13 -6.71 -0.23 -13.05
CA GLU A 13 -7.16 -1.47 -12.44
C GLU A 13 -8.64 -1.42 -12.07
N ASN A 14 -9.16 -2.58 -11.65
CA ASN A 14 -10.57 -2.75 -11.35
C ASN A 14 -10.94 -2.20 -9.97
N LEU A 15 -11.72 -1.12 -9.93
CA LEU A 15 -12.27 -0.54 -8.69
C LEU A 15 -13.20 -1.50 -7.94
N ASN A 16 -13.76 -2.54 -8.58
CA ASN A 16 -14.61 -3.53 -7.93
C ASN A 16 -13.82 -4.54 -7.10
N LYS A 17 -12.52 -4.67 -7.34
CA LYS A 17 -11.71 -5.68 -6.68
C LYS A 17 -11.19 -5.11 -5.35
N PRO A 18 -11.58 -5.66 -4.19
CA PRO A 18 -10.98 -5.26 -2.93
C PRO A 18 -9.49 -5.59 -2.93
N GLY A 19 -8.71 -4.75 -2.26
CA GLY A 19 -7.26 -4.89 -2.17
C GLY A 19 -6.54 -3.58 -1.86
N SER A 20 -5.25 -3.68 -1.55
CA SER A 20 -4.45 -2.54 -1.11
C SER A 20 -4.34 -1.43 -2.17
N GLY A 21 -4.25 -1.78 -3.46
CA GLY A 21 -4.21 -0.78 -4.54
C GLY A 21 -5.49 0.06 -4.63
N ARG A 22 -6.67 -0.58 -4.47
CA ARG A 22 -7.97 0.11 -4.44
C ARG A 22 -8.06 1.00 -3.20
N THR A 23 -7.72 0.44 -2.05
CA THR A 23 -7.75 1.11 -0.73
C THR A 23 -6.94 2.39 -0.78
N HIS A 24 -5.69 2.32 -1.27
CA HIS A 24 -4.86 3.50 -1.47
C HIS A 24 -5.49 4.53 -2.40
N PHE A 25 -5.92 4.11 -3.59
CA PHE A 25 -6.40 5.02 -4.61
C PHE A 25 -7.65 5.78 -4.15
N VAL A 26 -8.58 5.08 -3.49
CA VAL A 26 -9.82 5.66 -2.98
C VAL A 26 -9.55 6.56 -1.76
N HIS A 27 -8.76 6.11 -0.78
CA HIS A 27 -8.50 6.93 0.40
C HIS A 27 -7.65 8.16 0.11
N LEU A 28 -6.71 8.10 -0.84
CA LEU A 28 -6.01 9.31 -1.29
C LEU A 28 -6.98 10.31 -1.92
N ALA A 29 -7.96 9.83 -2.70
CA ALA A 29 -8.99 10.69 -3.27
C ALA A 29 -9.88 11.32 -2.19
N HIS A 30 -10.24 10.57 -1.14
CA HIS A 30 -10.95 11.10 0.03
C HIS A 30 -10.12 12.13 0.79
N GLY A 31 -8.83 11.85 1.01
CA GLY A 31 -7.92 12.79 1.66
C GLY A 31 -7.83 14.12 0.89
N LEU A 32 -7.72 14.06 -0.44
CA LEU A 32 -7.73 15.25 -1.30
C LEU A 32 -9.07 16.00 -1.25
N ALA A 33 -10.19 15.28 -1.26
CA ALA A 33 -11.52 15.87 -1.16
C ALA A 33 -11.77 16.54 0.21
N ALA A 34 -11.30 15.92 1.30
CA ALA A 34 -11.39 16.44 2.66
C ALA A 34 -10.58 17.74 2.86
N LEU A 35 -9.52 17.95 2.06
CA LEU A 35 -8.77 19.21 2.00
C LEU A 35 -9.49 20.30 1.18
N GLY A 36 -10.69 20.04 0.66
CA GLY A 36 -11.50 20.98 -0.12
C GLY A 36 -11.23 20.96 -1.62
N HIS A 37 -10.50 19.97 -2.14
CA HIS A 37 -10.26 19.84 -3.58
C HIS A 37 -11.41 19.09 -4.27
N SER A 38 -11.74 19.48 -5.50
CA SER A 38 -12.63 18.68 -6.35
C SER A 38 -11.82 17.54 -6.95
N VAL A 39 -12.24 16.30 -6.70
CA VAL A 39 -11.57 15.10 -7.22
C VAL A 39 -12.50 14.36 -8.16
N ARG A 40 -11.97 13.87 -9.29
CA ARG A 40 -12.68 12.98 -10.21
C ARG A 40 -11.82 11.78 -10.55
N LEU A 41 -12.37 10.58 -10.35
CA LEU A 41 -11.71 9.33 -10.69
C LEU A 41 -11.99 8.93 -12.14
N VAL A 42 -11.01 8.31 -12.79
CA VAL A 42 -11.14 7.67 -14.10
C VAL A 42 -10.61 6.25 -13.99
N ALA A 43 -11.45 5.28 -14.33
CA ALA A 43 -11.13 3.86 -14.21
C ALA A 43 -11.83 3.03 -15.30
N PRO A 44 -11.36 1.81 -15.59
CA PRO A 44 -12.05 0.90 -16.50
C PRO A 44 -13.42 0.47 -15.92
N GLY A 45 -14.46 0.52 -16.75
CA GLY A 45 -15.83 0.12 -16.41
C GLY A 45 -16.08 -1.38 -16.55
N TYR A 46 -15.26 -2.22 -15.94
CA TYR A 46 -15.41 -3.67 -15.99
C TYR A 46 -16.76 -4.12 -15.39
N PRO A 47 -17.61 -4.89 -16.12
CA PRO A 47 -18.84 -5.43 -15.57
C PRO A 47 -18.57 -6.58 -14.57
N PRO A 48 -19.35 -6.70 -13.47
CA PRO A 48 -20.33 -5.70 -12.99
C PRO A 48 -19.61 -4.45 -12.47
N LYS A 49 -20.18 -3.25 -12.69
CA LYS A 49 -19.65 -2.00 -12.10
C LYS A 49 -19.89 -2.00 -10.59
N THR A 50 -19.11 -1.20 -9.85
CA THR A 50 -19.30 -1.09 -8.41
C THR A 50 -20.66 -0.45 -8.17
N THR A 51 -21.41 -1.03 -7.25
CA THR A 51 -22.64 -0.42 -6.74
C THR A 51 -22.39 0.44 -5.51
N GLU A 52 -21.16 0.42 -5.00
CA GLU A 52 -20.72 1.17 -3.84
C GLU A 52 -20.51 2.65 -4.20
N ASP A 53 -21.10 3.54 -3.42
CA ASP A 53 -20.78 4.96 -3.49
C ASP A 53 -19.38 5.18 -2.92
N LEU A 54 -18.44 5.51 -3.79
CA LEU A 54 -17.06 5.79 -3.40
C LEU A 54 -16.89 7.20 -2.83
N GLY A 55 -17.96 7.99 -2.65
CA GLY A 55 -17.90 9.35 -2.08
C GLY A 55 -17.18 10.38 -2.98
N VAL A 56 -16.72 9.98 -4.15
CA VAL A 56 -16.09 10.83 -5.18
C VAL A 56 -16.60 10.46 -6.57
N PRO A 57 -16.85 11.43 -7.47
CA PRO A 57 -17.33 11.14 -8.82
C PRO A 57 -16.38 10.26 -9.63
N VAL A 58 -16.92 9.21 -10.24
CA VAL A 58 -16.14 8.27 -11.10
C VAL A 58 -16.61 8.34 -12.54
N SER A 59 -15.66 8.48 -13.47
CA SER A 59 -15.88 8.37 -14.91
C SER A 59 -15.34 7.02 -15.40
N TYR A 60 -16.24 6.10 -15.74
CA TYR A 60 -15.87 4.80 -16.25
C TYR A 60 -15.62 4.83 -17.75
N VAL A 61 -14.43 4.40 -18.18
CA VAL A 61 -14.15 4.14 -19.59
C VAL A 61 -14.76 2.79 -19.97
N PRO A 62 -15.62 2.70 -21.00
CA PRO A 62 -16.28 1.44 -21.37
C PRO A 62 -15.25 0.36 -21.72
N THR A 63 -15.32 -0.77 -21.02
CA THR A 63 -14.43 -1.92 -21.25
C THR A 63 -15.19 -3.24 -21.14
N LEU A 64 -14.73 -4.26 -21.87
CA LEU A 64 -15.25 -5.63 -21.78
C LEU A 64 -14.84 -6.30 -20.44
N ARG A 65 -15.19 -7.57 -20.25
CA ARG A 65 -14.75 -8.34 -19.07
C ARG A 65 -13.22 -8.27 -18.88
N ARG A 66 -12.79 -8.26 -17.60
CA ARG A 66 -11.38 -8.14 -17.21
C ARG A 66 -10.53 -9.17 -17.96
N SER A 67 -9.64 -8.67 -18.80
CA SER A 67 -8.71 -9.46 -19.61
C SER A 67 -7.54 -8.57 -20.02
N MET A 68 -6.46 -9.15 -20.55
CA MET A 68 -5.36 -8.38 -21.11
C MET A 68 -5.83 -7.48 -22.27
N ALA A 69 -6.71 -8.00 -23.14
CA ALA A 69 -7.33 -7.22 -24.20
C ALA A 69 -8.14 -6.03 -23.65
N ALA A 70 -8.91 -6.23 -22.57
CA ALA A 70 -9.66 -5.14 -21.94
C ALA A 70 -8.75 -4.12 -21.24
N PHE A 71 -7.61 -4.55 -20.69
CA PHE A 71 -6.57 -3.66 -20.18
C PHE A 71 -5.99 -2.80 -21.31
N ILE A 72 -5.60 -3.40 -22.44
CA ILE A 72 -5.09 -2.66 -23.60
C ILE A 72 -6.15 -1.72 -24.17
N LEU A 73 -7.39 -2.19 -24.30
CA LEU A 73 -8.53 -1.40 -24.80
C LEU A 73 -8.77 -0.16 -23.94
N PHE A 74 -8.71 -0.29 -22.61
CA PHE A 74 -8.80 0.86 -21.70
C PHE A 74 -7.78 1.94 -22.06
N HIS A 75 -6.52 1.55 -22.30
CA HIS A 75 -5.44 2.46 -22.64
C HIS A 75 -5.64 3.12 -24.01
N VAL A 76 -6.07 2.33 -25.01
CA VAL A 76 -6.38 2.82 -26.36
C VAL A 76 -7.53 3.82 -26.35
N LEU A 77 -8.54 3.63 -25.50
CA LEU A 77 -9.68 4.54 -25.37
C LEU A 77 -9.37 5.76 -24.50
N LEU A 78 -8.51 5.62 -23.49
CA LEU A 78 -8.16 6.70 -22.58
C LEU A 78 -7.35 7.81 -23.26
N VAL A 79 -6.35 7.46 -24.07
CA VAL A 79 -5.49 8.44 -24.76
C VAL A 79 -6.29 9.47 -25.58
N PRO A 80 -7.20 9.09 -26.50
CA PRO A 80 -8.03 10.06 -27.24
C PRO A 80 -9.10 10.73 -26.37
N ALA A 81 -9.48 10.14 -25.23
CA ALA A 81 -10.40 10.78 -24.29
C ALA A 81 -9.73 11.90 -23.46
N MET A 82 -8.40 11.89 -23.28
CA MET A 82 -7.68 12.85 -22.44
C MET A 82 -7.91 14.32 -22.83
N PRO A 83 -7.83 14.74 -24.12
CA PRO A 83 -8.14 16.12 -24.49
C PRO A 83 -9.55 16.55 -24.09
N TRP A 84 -10.54 15.67 -24.30
CA TRP A 84 -11.92 15.93 -23.89
C TRP A 84 -12.06 16.04 -22.36
N LEU A 85 -11.43 15.13 -21.61
CA LEU A 85 -11.41 15.16 -20.14
C LEU A 85 -10.76 16.45 -19.62
N ILE A 86 -9.63 16.85 -20.18
CA ILE A 86 -8.91 18.08 -19.81
C ILE A 86 -9.77 19.31 -20.12
N LEU A 87 -10.34 19.41 -21.32
CA LEU A 87 -11.16 20.57 -21.72
C LEU A 87 -12.47 20.68 -20.93
N ARG A 88 -13.12 19.54 -20.65
CA ARG A 88 -14.43 19.49 -19.97
C ARG A 88 -14.34 19.66 -18.46
N TYR A 89 -13.34 19.05 -17.83
CA TYR A 89 -13.15 19.10 -16.37
C TYR A 89 -12.21 20.22 -15.93
N ARG A 90 -11.34 20.71 -16.84
CA ARG A 90 -10.32 21.73 -16.58
C ARG A 90 -9.50 21.43 -15.32
N PRO A 91 -8.87 20.24 -15.22
CA PRO A 91 -8.07 19.89 -14.05
C PRO A 91 -6.90 20.86 -13.87
N HIS A 92 -6.63 21.19 -12.61
CA HIS A 92 -5.40 21.88 -12.20
C HIS A 92 -4.22 20.89 -12.14
N ALA A 93 -4.48 19.60 -11.94
CA ALA A 93 -3.48 18.54 -11.99
C ALA A 93 -4.11 17.20 -12.42
N VAL A 94 -3.30 16.37 -13.08
CA VAL A 94 -3.62 14.97 -13.38
C VAL A 94 -2.68 14.07 -12.59
N TYR A 95 -3.26 13.11 -11.91
CA TYR A 95 -2.57 12.08 -11.15
C TYR A 95 -2.89 10.72 -11.77
N SER A 96 -1.91 9.86 -11.95
CA SER A 96 -2.17 8.49 -12.39
C SER A 96 -1.37 7.47 -11.61
N ARG A 97 -2.01 6.37 -11.25
CA ARG A 97 -1.34 5.18 -10.71
C ARG A 97 -1.24 4.10 -11.79
N GLY A 98 -0.01 3.62 -12.03
CA GLY A 98 0.28 2.61 -13.05
C GLY A 98 0.83 3.22 -14.35
N LEU A 99 2.02 2.76 -14.76
CA LEU A 99 2.87 3.46 -15.72
C LEU A 99 2.67 3.13 -17.21
N PHE A 100 1.83 2.16 -17.58
CA PHE A 100 1.93 1.52 -18.90
C PHE A 100 1.88 2.46 -20.12
N HIS A 101 1.21 3.61 -20.02
CA HIS A 101 1.10 4.61 -21.09
C HIS A 101 1.28 6.06 -20.60
N SER A 102 1.88 6.21 -19.41
CA SER A 102 2.01 7.51 -18.73
C SER A 102 2.67 8.58 -19.60
N PHE A 103 3.57 8.20 -20.51
CA PHE A 103 4.21 9.12 -21.45
C PHE A 103 3.24 9.77 -22.44
N LEU A 104 2.25 9.04 -22.98
CA LEU A 104 1.26 9.61 -23.91
C LEU A 104 0.33 10.58 -23.18
N VAL A 105 -0.15 10.18 -22.01
CA VAL A 105 -0.97 11.03 -21.13
C VAL A 105 -0.17 12.29 -20.76
N HIS A 106 1.10 12.13 -20.43
CA HIS A 106 1.99 13.26 -20.12
C HIS A 106 2.11 14.24 -21.29
N ILE A 107 2.36 13.76 -22.52
CA ILE A 107 2.47 14.62 -23.71
C ILE A 107 1.20 15.45 -23.89
N LEU A 108 0.03 14.83 -23.77
CA LEU A 108 -1.25 15.51 -23.87
C LEU A 108 -1.42 16.54 -22.75
N CYS A 109 -1.17 16.15 -21.49
CA CYS A 109 -1.19 17.09 -20.37
C CYS A 109 -0.25 18.28 -20.59
N ARG A 110 0.94 18.07 -21.17
CA ARG A 110 1.89 19.13 -21.51
C ARG A 110 1.35 20.07 -22.60
N MET A 111 0.68 19.55 -23.63
CA MET A 111 0.04 20.37 -24.67
C MET A 111 -1.04 21.30 -24.10
N PHE A 112 -1.74 20.84 -23.05
CA PHE A 112 -2.75 21.62 -22.34
C PHE A 112 -2.21 22.31 -21.07
N LEU A 113 -0.88 22.35 -20.87
CA LEU A 113 -0.23 22.99 -19.72
C LEU A 113 -0.81 22.55 -18.36
N THR A 114 -1.16 21.28 -18.27
CA THR A 114 -1.70 20.65 -17.08
C THR A 114 -0.59 19.84 -16.42
N PRO A 115 -0.22 20.11 -15.16
CA PRO A 115 0.69 19.28 -14.38
C PRO A 115 0.26 17.81 -14.36
N TYR A 116 1.22 16.90 -14.56
CA TYR A 116 1.00 15.46 -14.54
C TYR A 116 1.97 14.78 -13.59
N VAL A 117 1.42 13.98 -12.66
CA VAL A 117 2.18 13.17 -11.69
C VAL A 117 1.84 11.70 -11.88
N ALA A 118 2.87 10.88 -11.99
CA ALA A 118 2.73 9.43 -12.07
C ALA A 118 3.14 8.77 -10.74
N GLU A 119 2.26 7.98 -10.15
CA GLU A 119 2.59 7.15 -8.99
C GLU A 119 3.16 5.79 -9.42
N VAL A 120 4.27 5.41 -8.77
CA VAL A 120 4.95 4.13 -8.92
C VAL A 120 4.87 3.37 -7.60
N ASP A 121 4.09 2.28 -7.58
CA ASP A 121 3.95 1.39 -6.42
C ASP A 121 4.86 0.16 -6.49
N SER A 122 5.38 -0.16 -7.67
CA SER A 122 6.20 -1.33 -7.96
C SER A 122 6.89 -1.22 -9.34
N MET A 123 7.92 -2.03 -9.57
CA MET A 123 8.57 -2.15 -10.87
C MET A 123 7.84 -3.21 -11.73
N VAL A 124 6.86 -2.75 -12.52
CA VAL A 124 5.93 -3.60 -13.28
C VAL A 124 6.63 -4.53 -14.27
N ASP A 125 7.77 -4.11 -14.84
CA ASP A 125 8.56 -4.95 -15.74
C ASP A 125 9.10 -6.20 -15.06
N GLU A 126 9.59 -6.04 -13.83
CA GLU A 126 10.07 -7.17 -13.03
C GLU A 126 8.91 -8.06 -12.60
N GLU A 127 7.74 -7.48 -12.30
CA GLU A 127 6.53 -8.25 -12.01
C GLU A 127 6.04 -9.11 -13.18
N LEU A 128 6.17 -8.61 -14.42
CA LEU A 128 5.83 -9.35 -15.62
C LEU A 128 6.87 -10.40 -16.00
N ALA A 129 8.16 -10.09 -15.86
CA ALA A 129 9.24 -11.05 -16.08
C ALA A 129 9.10 -12.28 -15.16
N MET A 130 8.67 -12.07 -13.90
CA MET A 130 8.37 -13.14 -12.94
C MET A 130 7.28 -14.10 -13.41
N ARG A 131 6.24 -13.59 -14.08
CA ARG A 131 5.15 -14.43 -14.60
C ARG A 131 5.51 -15.10 -15.93
N ARG A 132 6.80 -15.18 -16.27
CA ARG A 132 7.35 -15.67 -17.55
C ARG A 132 6.77 -14.92 -18.76
N ARG A 133 6.36 -13.66 -18.59
CA ARG A 133 5.84 -12.79 -19.66
C ARG A 133 6.95 -11.87 -20.19
N THR A 134 8.06 -12.46 -20.62
CA THR A 134 9.31 -11.76 -20.97
C THR A 134 9.16 -10.74 -22.10
N VAL A 135 8.35 -11.04 -23.12
CA VAL A 135 8.04 -10.10 -24.22
C VAL A 135 7.35 -8.83 -23.68
N TRP A 136 6.36 -9.01 -22.79
CA TRP A 136 5.64 -7.91 -22.16
C TRP A 136 6.52 -7.12 -21.20
N ALA A 137 7.42 -7.81 -20.47
CA ALA A 137 8.41 -7.14 -19.65
C ALA A 137 9.32 -6.23 -20.51
N GLY A 138 9.76 -6.70 -21.69
CA GLY A 138 10.53 -5.88 -22.63
C GLY A 138 9.78 -4.62 -23.10
N LEU A 139 8.50 -4.77 -23.46
CA LEU A 139 7.64 -3.65 -23.87
C LEU A 139 7.45 -2.63 -22.73
N VAL A 140 7.17 -3.10 -21.51
CA VAL A 140 7.02 -2.25 -20.33
C VAL A 140 8.33 -1.52 -20.03
N ARG A 141 9.50 -2.18 -20.12
CA ARG A 141 10.81 -1.51 -19.94
C ARG A 141 11.05 -0.41 -20.96
N CYS A 142 10.63 -0.62 -22.20
CA CYS A 142 10.69 0.42 -23.22
C CYS A 142 9.78 1.59 -22.82
N ALA A 143 8.49 1.32 -22.52
CA ALA A 143 7.55 2.35 -22.09
C ALA A 143 8.06 3.11 -20.85
N ASP A 144 8.61 2.42 -19.85
CA ASP A 144 9.16 3.01 -18.63
C ASP A 144 10.33 3.95 -18.93
N ARG A 145 11.24 3.60 -19.85
CA ARG A 145 12.30 4.54 -20.26
C ARG A 145 11.74 5.84 -20.82
N TRP A 146 10.66 5.77 -21.61
CA TRP A 146 9.96 6.96 -22.09
C TRP A 146 9.25 7.69 -20.94
N ASN A 147 8.55 6.97 -20.06
CA ASN A 147 7.91 7.56 -18.89
C ASN A 147 8.92 8.36 -18.05
N LEU A 148 10.05 7.75 -17.68
CA LEU A 148 11.10 8.36 -16.85
C LEU A 148 11.70 9.62 -17.48
N ARG A 149 11.84 9.65 -18.80
CA ARG A 149 12.36 10.80 -19.53
C ARG A 149 11.37 11.96 -19.57
N TRP A 150 10.08 11.67 -19.70
CA TRP A 150 9.08 12.68 -20.05
C TRP A 150 8.20 13.12 -18.89
N ALA A 151 7.90 12.29 -17.89
CA ALA A 151 6.98 12.69 -16.82
C ALA A 151 7.44 13.95 -16.05
N SER A 152 6.46 14.74 -15.63
CA SER A 152 6.70 16.00 -14.90
C SER A 152 7.15 15.75 -13.47
N ALA A 153 6.52 14.82 -12.77
CA ALA A 153 7.02 14.25 -11.51
C ALA A 153 6.53 12.81 -11.31
N PHE A 154 7.24 12.11 -10.45
CA PHE A 154 6.92 10.80 -9.93
C PHE A 154 6.70 10.88 -8.43
N ILE A 155 5.62 10.27 -7.97
CA ILE A 155 5.47 9.86 -6.58
C ILE A 155 5.79 8.37 -6.53
N CYS A 156 6.60 7.94 -5.59
CA CYS A 156 6.86 6.53 -5.36
C CYS A 156 6.67 6.20 -3.89
N VAL A 157 6.26 4.97 -3.61
CA VAL A 157 5.80 4.63 -2.25
C VAL A 157 6.94 4.33 -1.27
N THR A 158 8.20 4.31 -1.74
CA THR A 158 9.39 3.99 -0.94
C THR A 158 10.63 4.75 -1.44
N GLN A 159 11.59 4.98 -0.55
CA GLN A 159 12.93 5.48 -0.88
C GLN A 159 13.70 4.49 -1.75
N GLY A 160 13.52 3.18 -1.55
CA GLY A 160 14.09 2.15 -2.42
C GLY A 160 13.62 2.30 -3.88
N LEU A 161 12.32 2.52 -4.11
CA LEU A 161 11.79 2.82 -5.45
C LEU A 161 12.32 4.14 -5.97
N ARG A 162 12.41 5.19 -5.14
CA ARG A 162 13.01 6.48 -5.56
C ARG A 162 14.41 6.30 -6.11
N LYS A 163 15.27 5.58 -5.37
CA LYS A 163 16.65 5.27 -5.79
C LYS A 163 16.66 4.48 -7.09
N GLU A 164 15.75 3.51 -7.24
CA GLU A 164 15.62 2.71 -8.46
C GLU A 164 15.20 3.53 -9.67
N LEU A 165 14.21 4.41 -9.53
CA LEU A 165 13.75 5.29 -10.61
C LEU A 165 14.87 6.22 -11.07
N ILE A 166 15.61 6.82 -10.13
CA ILE A 166 16.78 7.67 -10.43
C ILE A 166 17.85 6.85 -11.16
N ARG A 167 18.16 5.65 -10.68
CA ARG A 167 19.11 4.72 -11.33
C ARG A 167 18.69 4.37 -12.75
N ARG A 168 17.38 4.26 -13.03
CA ARG A 168 16.83 4.00 -14.38
C ARG A 168 16.74 5.26 -15.27
N GLY A 169 17.13 6.43 -14.77
CA GLY A 169 17.23 7.66 -15.54
C GLY A 169 16.18 8.73 -15.22
N ALA A 170 15.38 8.57 -14.16
CA ALA A 170 14.53 9.65 -13.68
C ALA A 170 15.38 10.77 -13.06
N ARG A 171 14.93 12.02 -13.24
CA ARG A 171 15.59 13.18 -12.65
C ARG A 171 15.33 13.25 -11.13
N PRO A 172 16.36 13.39 -10.27
CA PRO A 172 16.19 13.38 -8.80
C PRO A 172 15.24 14.44 -8.26
N ASP A 173 15.19 15.62 -8.88
CA ASP A 173 14.30 16.75 -8.56
C ASP A 173 12.83 16.49 -8.92
N ARG A 174 12.55 15.41 -9.65
CA ARG A 174 11.21 15.03 -10.11
C ARG A 174 10.70 13.74 -9.47
N VAL A 175 11.43 13.15 -8.53
CA VAL A 175 10.99 11.91 -7.86
C VAL A 175 10.88 12.18 -6.37
N VAL A 176 9.67 12.03 -5.85
CA VAL A 176 9.35 12.17 -4.43
C VAL A 176 8.93 10.81 -3.89
N ALA A 177 9.50 10.42 -2.74
CA ALA A 177 9.07 9.22 -2.02
C ALA A 177 8.02 9.64 -0.98
N LEU A 178 6.80 9.16 -1.12
CA LEU A 178 5.70 9.36 -0.18
C LEU A 178 5.15 7.99 0.20
N HIS A 179 5.33 7.60 1.46
CA HIS A 179 4.72 6.37 1.95
C HIS A 179 3.19 6.46 1.90
N ASN A 180 2.54 5.30 1.87
CA ASN A 180 1.09 5.22 1.99
C ASN A 180 0.65 5.70 3.37
N GLY A 181 -0.64 6.00 3.51
CA GLY A 181 -1.24 6.38 4.78
C GLY A 181 -2.16 5.32 5.36
N ALA A 182 -2.71 5.63 6.53
CA ALA A 182 -3.80 4.90 7.16
C ALA A 182 -5.06 5.77 7.30
N ALA A 183 -6.22 5.11 7.36
CA ALA A 183 -7.49 5.74 7.74
C ALA A 183 -7.54 5.86 9.27
N VAL A 184 -6.80 6.82 9.81
CA VAL A 184 -6.51 6.93 11.25
C VAL A 184 -7.77 7.18 12.09
N GLU A 185 -8.86 7.64 11.48
CA GLU A 185 -10.17 7.78 12.12
C GLU A 185 -10.84 6.43 12.39
N LEU A 186 -10.57 5.44 11.53
CA LEU A 186 -11.02 4.06 11.68
C LEU A 186 -10.05 3.26 12.56
N PHE A 187 -8.75 3.34 12.24
CA PHE A 187 -7.68 2.59 12.90
C PHE A 187 -7.17 3.32 14.14
N THR A 188 -8.00 3.44 15.17
CA THR A 188 -7.63 4.03 16.46
C THR A 188 -7.33 2.95 17.51
N PRO A 189 -6.45 3.20 18.51
CA PRO A 189 -6.29 2.32 19.67
C PRO A 189 -7.64 2.04 20.34
N GLY A 190 -7.81 0.84 20.90
CA GLY A 190 -9.07 0.44 21.54
C GLY A 190 -8.86 -0.63 22.61
N ASP A 191 -9.95 -1.04 23.26
CA ASP A 191 -9.91 -2.09 24.30
C ASP A 191 -9.62 -3.46 23.66
N GLN A 192 -8.41 -3.97 23.92
CA GLN A 192 -7.95 -5.27 23.43
C GLN A 192 -8.76 -6.43 24.01
N SER A 193 -9.10 -6.39 25.30
CA SER A 193 -9.83 -7.47 25.97
C SER A 193 -11.24 -7.62 25.39
N GLU A 194 -11.90 -6.49 25.13
CA GLU A 194 -13.19 -6.44 24.44
C GLU A 194 -13.10 -6.95 22.99
N ALA A 195 -12.08 -6.54 22.23
CA ALA A 195 -11.86 -7.03 20.88
C ALA A 195 -11.66 -8.56 20.86
N ARG A 196 -10.84 -9.09 21.79
CA ARG A 196 -10.63 -10.53 21.95
C ARG A 196 -11.92 -11.27 22.33
N ARG A 197 -12.74 -10.73 23.24
CA ARG A 197 -14.05 -11.33 23.60
C ARG A 197 -14.97 -11.45 22.40
N ARG A 198 -15.13 -10.37 21.63
CA ARG A 198 -15.99 -10.35 20.43
C ARG A 198 -15.55 -11.34 19.36
N LEU A 199 -14.25 -11.54 19.22
CA LEU A 199 -13.67 -12.44 18.23
C LEU A 199 -13.48 -13.88 18.73
N GLY A 200 -13.81 -14.18 20.00
CA GLY A 200 -13.60 -15.52 20.58
C GLY A 200 -12.13 -15.91 20.68
N LEU A 201 -11.26 -14.95 20.98
CA LEU A 201 -9.81 -15.13 21.07
C LEU A 201 -9.37 -15.26 22.53
N SER A 202 -8.22 -15.93 22.73
CA SER A 202 -7.66 -16.17 24.05
C SER A 202 -7.32 -14.85 24.76
N GLN A 203 -7.68 -14.74 26.04
CA GLN A 203 -7.32 -13.60 26.88
C GLN A 203 -5.91 -13.75 27.45
N ASP A 204 -5.45 -14.99 27.67
CA ASP A 204 -4.21 -15.30 28.41
C ASP A 204 -3.02 -15.69 27.50
N ALA A 205 -3.19 -15.57 26.18
CA ALA A 205 -2.13 -15.84 25.21
C ALA A 205 -1.56 -14.54 24.64
N VAL A 206 -0.29 -14.60 24.21
CA VAL A 206 0.30 -13.60 23.34
C VAL A 206 -0.19 -13.85 21.92
N LEU A 207 -0.94 -12.89 21.39
CA LEU A 207 -1.56 -12.95 20.07
C LEU A 207 -0.74 -12.20 19.04
N VAL A 208 -0.41 -12.86 17.93
CA VAL A 208 0.42 -12.31 16.86
C VAL A 208 -0.40 -12.23 15.59
N GLY A 209 -0.50 -11.06 14.98
CA GLY A 209 -1.39 -10.82 13.84
C GLY A 209 -0.68 -10.67 12.51
N PHE A 210 -1.21 -11.34 11.49
CA PHE A 210 -1.05 -10.94 10.09
C PHE A 210 -2.44 -10.75 9.48
N ILE A 211 -2.67 -9.59 8.86
CA ILE A 211 -3.90 -9.32 8.10
C ILE A 211 -3.54 -8.93 6.67
N GLY A 212 -4.13 -9.62 5.69
CA GLY A 212 -4.02 -9.27 4.28
C GLY A 212 -4.00 -10.48 3.34
N THR A 213 -3.62 -10.25 2.08
CA THR A 213 -3.61 -11.30 1.06
C THR A 213 -2.61 -12.40 1.38
N LEU A 214 -3.02 -13.67 1.24
CA LEU A 214 -2.16 -14.84 1.41
C LEU A 214 -1.43 -15.14 0.09
N ALA A 215 -0.30 -14.47 -0.14
CA ALA A 215 0.51 -14.62 -1.35
C ALA A 215 1.98 -14.91 -1.00
N ALA A 216 2.69 -15.63 -1.86
CA ALA A 216 4.06 -16.09 -1.58
C ALA A 216 5.01 -14.97 -1.14
N TRP A 217 4.93 -13.81 -1.80
CA TRP A 217 5.76 -12.65 -1.49
C TRP A 217 5.50 -12.01 -0.12
N GLN A 218 4.45 -12.42 0.60
CA GLN A 218 4.15 -11.94 1.95
C GLN A 218 4.94 -12.65 3.04
N GLY A 219 5.60 -13.79 2.72
CA GLY A 219 6.46 -14.52 3.66
C GLY A 219 5.73 -15.25 4.79
N LEU A 220 4.47 -15.64 4.58
CA LEU A 220 3.66 -16.31 5.60
C LEU A 220 4.19 -17.69 6.00
N ASP A 221 4.90 -18.35 5.08
CA ASP A 221 5.69 -19.55 5.33
C ASP A 221 6.72 -19.32 6.45
N LEU A 222 7.41 -18.18 6.42
CA LEU A 222 8.39 -17.80 7.44
C LEU A 222 7.74 -17.56 8.81
N LEU A 223 6.55 -16.95 8.84
CA LEU A 223 5.82 -16.72 10.08
C LEU A 223 5.35 -18.04 10.71
N VAL A 224 4.85 -18.98 9.91
CA VAL A 224 4.46 -20.31 10.39
C VAL A 224 5.69 -21.05 10.95
N ASP A 225 6.82 -21.03 10.23
CA ASP A 225 8.07 -21.63 10.70
C ASP A 225 8.59 -20.98 12.00
N ALA A 226 8.51 -19.65 12.10
CA ALA A 226 8.91 -18.92 13.31
C ALA A 226 8.03 -19.31 14.51
N THR A 227 6.75 -19.55 14.28
CA THR A 227 5.80 -19.98 15.31
C THR A 227 6.21 -21.31 15.93
N GLY A 228 6.71 -22.25 15.13
CA GLY A 228 7.24 -23.53 15.62
C GLY A 228 8.54 -23.43 16.42
N ARG A 229 9.20 -22.26 16.41
CA ARG A 229 10.45 -22.00 17.15
C ARG A 229 10.24 -21.22 18.45
N LEU A 230 9.01 -20.79 18.75
CA LEU A 230 8.72 -20.05 19.97
C LEU A 230 8.81 -20.95 21.20
N PRO A 231 9.35 -20.45 22.33
CA PRO A 231 9.51 -21.25 23.53
C PRO A 231 8.18 -21.49 24.25
N ASP A 232 7.77 -22.76 24.35
CA ASP A 232 6.53 -23.19 25.01
C ASP A 232 6.49 -22.92 26.52
N ARG A 233 7.66 -22.81 27.14
CA ARG A 233 7.80 -22.82 28.60
C ARG A 233 7.53 -21.48 29.28
N GLN A 234 7.47 -20.39 28.52
CA GLN A 234 7.35 -19.05 29.09
C GLN A 234 5.98 -18.41 28.86
N ARG A 235 5.41 -18.57 27.65
CA ARG A 235 4.18 -17.90 27.24
C ARG A 235 3.39 -18.82 26.31
N ARG A 236 2.06 -18.75 26.39
CA ARG A 236 1.19 -19.33 25.38
C ARG A 236 1.14 -18.38 24.18
N TRP A 237 1.42 -18.89 23.00
CA TRP A 237 1.42 -18.13 21.75
C TRP A 237 0.27 -18.57 20.86
N GLU A 238 -0.44 -17.61 20.28
CA GLU A 238 -1.35 -17.87 19.16
C GLU A 238 -1.09 -16.87 18.03
N VAL A 239 -1.11 -17.36 16.79
CA VAL A 239 -0.88 -16.58 15.57
C VAL A 239 -2.16 -16.55 14.78
N LEU A 240 -2.64 -15.35 14.47
CA LEU A 240 -3.82 -15.10 13.68
C LEU A 240 -3.41 -14.64 12.29
N ILE A 241 -3.76 -15.42 11.27
CA ILE A 241 -3.55 -15.06 9.87
C ILE A 241 -4.93 -14.83 9.26
N VAL A 242 -5.29 -13.56 9.07
CA VAL A 242 -6.59 -13.14 8.55
C VAL A 242 -6.46 -12.79 7.07
N GLY A 243 -7.18 -13.50 6.22
CA GLY A 243 -7.17 -13.24 4.79
C GLY A 243 -7.43 -14.46 3.93
N ASP A 244 -7.29 -14.24 2.64
CA ASP A 244 -7.36 -15.29 1.63
C ASP A 244 -6.34 -15.05 0.51
N GLY A 245 -6.06 -16.09 -0.25
CA GLY A 245 -5.17 -16.03 -1.40
C GLY A 245 -4.55 -17.37 -1.77
N PRO A 246 -3.73 -17.39 -2.85
CA PRO A 246 -3.18 -18.61 -3.41
C PRO A 246 -2.37 -19.48 -2.45
N MET A 247 -1.88 -18.92 -1.35
CA MET A 247 -1.08 -19.66 -0.36
C MET A 247 -1.90 -20.39 0.69
N ARG A 248 -3.24 -20.26 0.71
CA ARG A 248 -4.06 -20.79 1.80
C ARG A 248 -3.83 -22.29 2.03
N ASP A 249 -3.91 -23.10 0.96
CA ASP A 249 -3.77 -24.56 1.08
C ASP A 249 -2.35 -24.98 1.48
N ASP A 250 -1.34 -24.26 1.01
CA ASP A 250 0.06 -24.51 1.34
C ASP A 250 0.32 -24.20 2.83
N LEU A 251 -0.27 -23.12 3.36
CA LEU A 251 -0.20 -22.78 4.78
C LEU A 251 -0.90 -23.83 5.64
N VAL A 252 -2.08 -24.32 5.23
CA VAL A 252 -2.77 -25.42 5.94
C VAL A 252 -1.85 -26.65 6.05
N ARG A 253 -1.21 -27.05 4.95
CA ARG A 253 -0.29 -28.20 4.95
C ARG A 253 0.94 -27.96 5.82
N GLN A 254 1.51 -26.75 5.79
CA GLN A 254 2.67 -26.41 6.61
C GLN A 254 2.34 -26.43 8.10
N ILE A 255 1.22 -25.80 8.50
CA ILE A 255 0.73 -25.80 9.89
C ILE A 255 0.57 -27.23 10.40
N ALA A 256 -0.06 -28.11 9.61
CA ALA A 256 -0.25 -29.51 9.98
C ALA A 256 1.08 -30.29 10.07
N SER A 257 2.00 -30.06 9.12
CA SER A 257 3.31 -30.72 9.14
C SER A 257 4.14 -30.37 10.37
N LEU A 258 3.96 -29.15 10.90
CA LEU A 258 4.66 -28.65 12.08
C LEU A 258 3.87 -28.85 13.38
N ARG A 259 2.66 -29.43 13.31
CA ARG A 259 1.76 -29.65 14.46
C ARG A 259 1.41 -28.35 15.19
N LEU A 260 1.08 -27.31 14.43
CA LEU A 260 0.80 -25.96 14.94
C LEU A 260 -0.70 -25.60 14.90
N GLU A 261 -1.60 -26.57 14.74
CA GLU A 261 -3.04 -26.34 14.61
C GLU A 261 -3.64 -25.64 15.84
N ASP A 262 -3.12 -25.94 17.04
CA ASP A 262 -3.55 -25.29 18.29
C ASP A 262 -2.96 -23.88 18.48
N ARG A 263 -2.04 -23.48 17.60
CA ARG A 263 -1.30 -22.21 17.69
C ARG A 263 -1.58 -21.26 16.54
N VAL A 264 -1.86 -21.76 15.34
CA VAL A 264 -2.04 -20.91 14.16
C VAL A 264 -3.48 -21.00 13.67
N ARG A 265 -4.19 -19.88 13.71
CA ARG A 265 -5.57 -19.77 13.22
C ARG A 265 -5.61 -19.06 11.88
N LEU A 266 -6.08 -19.75 10.83
CA LEU A 266 -6.36 -19.16 9.53
C LEU A 266 -7.80 -18.64 9.47
N ILE A 267 -7.97 -17.33 9.54
CA ILE A 267 -9.27 -16.66 9.48
C ILE A 267 -9.55 -16.24 8.03
N PRO A 268 -10.77 -16.43 7.50
CA PRO A 268 -11.14 -15.95 6.17
C PRO A 268 -10.89 -14.44 6.00
N ALA A 269 -10.87 -13.97 4.75
CA ALA A 269 -10.85 -12.54 4.50
C ALA A 269 -12.09 -11.86 5.11
N VAL A 270 -11.85 -10.67 5.68
CA VAL A 270 -12.89 -9.82 6.26
C VAL A 270 -12.91 -8.49 5.53
N ASP A 271 -14.03 -7.77 5.66
CA ASP A 271 -14.16 -6.42 5.14
C ASP A 271 -13.14 -5.48 5.82
N HIS A 272 -12.72 -4.45 5.09
CA HIS A 272 -11.61 -3.59 5.51
C HIS A 272 -11.92 -2.81 6.80
N ASP A 273 -13.18 -2.42 7.00
CA ASP A 273 -13.68 -1.79 8.22
C ASP A 273 -13.60 -2.69 9.46
N ARG A 274 -13.67 -4.02 9.28
CA ARG A 274 -13.51 -5.02 10.34
C ARG A 274 -12.06 -5.30 10.70
N VAL A 275 -11.09 -4.92 9.86
CA VAL A 275 -9.65 -5.18 10.11
C VAL A 275 -9.20 -4.57 11.43
N VAL A 276 -9.73 -3.40 11.81
CA VAL A 276 -9.38 -2.74 13.07
C VAL A 276 -9.68 -3.61 14.30
N GLU A 277 -10.72 -4.44 14.26
CA GLU A 277 -11.07 -5.32 15.39
C GLU A 277 -10.00 -6.38 15.62
N TYR A 278 -9.48 -6.96 14.53
CA TYR A 278 -8.40 -7.95 14.60
C TYR A 278 -7.09 -7.31 15.04
N LEU A 279 -6.78 -6.11 14.51
CA LEU A 279 -5.59 -5.36 14.93
C LEU A 279 -5.65 -5.01 16.42
N ARG A 280 -6.79 -4.56 16.93
CA ARG A 280 -6.98 -4.28 18.36
C ARG A 280 -6.89 -5.53 19.24
N ALA A 281 -7.16 -6.71 18.70
CA ALA A 281 -7.16 -7.94 19.48
C ALA A 281 -5.77 -8.56 19.67
N VAL A 282 -4.82 -8.30 18.75
CA VAL A 282 -3.47 -8.87 18.83
C VAL A 282 -2.53 -8.01 19.68
N ASP A 283 -1.41 -8.58 20.11
CA ASP A 283 -0.35 -7.90 20.88
C ASP A 283 0.73 -7.31 19.97
N MET A 284 0.94 -7.92 18.80
CA MET A 284 1.90 -7.44 17.80
C MET A 284 1.46 -7.85 16.40
N ALA A 285 1.82 -7.05 15.41
CA ALA A 285 1.65 -7.41 14.00
C ALA A 285 2.97 -7.87 13.39
N VAL A 286 2.93 -8.78 12.42
CA VAL A 286 4.12 -9.25 11.70
C VAL A 286 3.94 -9.07 10.20
N ILE A 287 4.98 -8.53 9.55
CA ILE A 287 5.08 -8.40 8.09
C ILE A 287 6.33 -9.20 7.67
N PRO A 288 6.20 -10.54 7.51
CA PRO A 288 7.33 -11.46 7.48
C PRO A 288 7.99 -11.58 6.08
N ILE A 289 7.98 -10.49 5.31
CA ILE A 289 8.40 -10.52 3.91
C ILE A 289 9.87 -10.90 3.80
N HIS A 290 10.16 -11.86 2.93
CA HIS A 290 11.53 -12.28 2.62
C HIS A 290 11.83 -12.35 1.12
N ASP A 291 10.87 -11.97 0.25
CA ASP A 291 11.09 -11.89 -1.19
C ASP A 291 12.19 -10.85 -1.49
N PRO A 292 13.35 -11.25 -2.05
CA PRO A 292 14.48 -10.35 -2.26
C PRO A 292 14.14 -9.10 -3.08
N ARG A 293 13.15 -9.16 -3.97
CA ARG A 293 12.73 -8.04 -4.81
C ARG A 293 11.96 -7.00 -3.99
N LYS A 294 11.08 -7.46 -3.11
CA LYS A 294 10.32 -6.57 -2.21
C LYS A 294 11.23 -5.96 -1.15
N LEU A 295 12.25 -6.70 -0.68
CA LEU A 295 13.28 -6.17 0.21
C LEU A 295 14.16 -5.12 -0.49
N ARG A 296 14.47 -5.32 -1.77
CA ARG A 296 15.32 -4.39 -2.55
C ARG A 296 14.68 -3.02 -2.77
N TYR A 297 13.40 -2.98 -3.16
CA TYR A 297 12.71 -1.72 -3.44
C TYR A 297 12.04 -1.11 -2.21
N GLY A 298 11.98 -1.87 -1.11
CA GLY A 298 11.11 -1.57 0.02
C GLY A 298 9.65 -1.86 -0.29
N LEU A 299 8.84 -1.88 0.76
CA LEU A 299 7.39 -1.97 0.67
C LEU A 299 6.78 -0.87 1.54
N SER A 300 5.79 -0.16 1.02
CA SER A 300 4.88 0.63 1.84
C SER A 300 3.59 -0.16 2.06
N ALA A 301 3.61 -1.07 3.02
CA ALA A 301 2.48 -1.94 3.28
C ALA A 301 1.38 -1.15 3.99
N LEU A 302 0.13 -1.17 3.51
CA LEU A 302 -0.97 -0.52 4.23
C LEU A 302 -1.13 -1.07 5.65
N LYS A 303 -1.04 -2.40 5.79
CA LYS A 303 -1.05 -3.09 7.08
C LYS A 303 -0.02 -2.59 8.09
N PHE A 304 1.12 -2.06 7.62
CA PHE A 304 2.13 -1.47 8.50
C PHE A 304 1.57 -0.20 9.15
N TRP A 305 1.05 0.71 8.32
CA TRP A 305 0.46 1.96 8.79
C TRP A 305 -0.84 1.74 9.58
N GLU A 306 -1.67 0.77 9.19
CA GLU A 306 -2.89 0.40 9.92
C GLU A 306 -2.57 -0.16 11.32
N ALA A 307 -1.56 -1.03 11.42
CA ALA A 307 -1.11 -1.57 12.70
C ALA A 307 -0.47 -0.50 13.61
N LEU A 308 0.40 0.35 13.05
CA LEU A 308 0.95 1.47 13.83
C LEU A 308 -0.14 2.48 14.23
N SER A 309 -1.16 2.69 13.39
CA SER A 309 -2.27 3.58 13.70
C SER A 309 -3.06 3.11 14.92
N VAL A 310 -3.21 1.81 15.16
CA VAL A 310 -3.80 1.31 16.41
C VAL A 310 -2.79 1.22 17.58
N GLY A 311 -1.54 1.62 17.35
CA GLY A 311 -0.46 1.61 18.33
C GLY A 311 0.19 0.24 18.55
N LEU A 312 0.10 -0.70 17.61
CA LEU A 312 0.72 -2.03 17.76
C LEU A 312 2.23 -1.98 17.48
N PRO A 313 3.06 -2.75 18.20
CA PRO A 313 4.37 -3.15 17.71
C PRO A 313 4.25 -3.95 16.42
N VAL A 314 5.10 -3.62 15.44
CA VAL A 314 5.07 -4.23 14.11
C VAL A 314 6.45 -4.79 13.79
N LEU A 315 6.53 -6.10 13.58
CA LEU A 315 7.77 -6.75 13.18
C LEU A 315 7.93 -6.76 11.66
N VAL A 316 9.05 -6.23 11.18
CA VAL A 316 9.41 -6.10 9.76
C VAL A 316 10.83 -6.62 9.53
N PRO A 317 11.16 -7.15 8.34
CA PRO A 317 12.52 -7.53 8.02
C PRO A 317 13.48 -6.32 8.10
N ASP A 318 14.74 -6.58 8.43
CA ASP A 318 15.87 -5.62 8.46
C ASP A 318 16.32 -5.20 7.05
N ALA A 319 15.35 -4.95 6.17
CA ALA A 319 15.56 -4.49 4.81
C ALA A 319 14.40 -3.62 4.33
N GLY A 320 14.71 -2.70 3.41
CA GLY A 320 13.77 -1.68 2.95
C GLY A 320 13.71 -0.50 3.92
N ASP A 321 12.59 0.23 3.89
CA ASP A 321 12.47 1.52 4.59
C ASP A 321 11.73 1.43 5.93
N LEU A 322 10.98 0.35 6.18
CA LEU A 322 10.07 0.26 7.33
C LEU A 322 10.81 0.24 8.67
N GLY A 323 11.98 -0.39 8.73
CA GLY A 323 12.83 -0.38 9.94
C GLY A 323 13.29 1.04 10.32
N GLY A 324 13.64 1.86 9.32
CA GLY A 324 13.99 3.26 9.54
C GLY A 324 12.83 4.08 10.12
N VAL A 325 11.60 3.86 9.61
CA VAL A 325 10.39 4.49 10.15
C VAL A 325 10.17 4.10 11.61
N LEU A 326 10.32 2.82 11.95
CA LEU A 326 10.20 2.36 13.34
C LEU A 326 11.27 2.99 14.24
N GLY A 327 12.50 3.13 13.75
CA GLY A 327 13.59 3.81 14.46
C GLY A 327 13.30 5.27 14.76
N GLU A 328 12.75 6.02 13.80
CA GLU A 328 12.32 7.41 13.99
C GLU A 328 11.21 7.56 15.04
N LEU A 329 10.32 6.57 15.13
CA LEU A 329 9.26 6.51 16.13
C LEU A 329 9.74 5.98 17.51
N GLY A 330 10.98 5.50 17.61
CA GLY A 330 11.46 4.79 18.80
C GLY A 330 10.62 3.54 19.11
N TRP A 331 10.21 2.82 18.06
CA TRP A 331 9.35 1.64 18.11
C TRP A 331 10.13 0.38 17.73
N PRO A 332 9.97 -0.76 18.42
CA PRO A 332 10.68 -1.99 18.05
C PRO A 332 10.10 -2.58 16.76
N GLY A 333 10.91 -3.37 16.04
CA GLY A 333 10.33 -4.22 15.01
C GLY A 333 11.25 -4.96 14.05
N GLU A 334 12.55 -4.71 14.02
CA GLU A 334 13.38 -5.37 13.01
C GLU A 334 13.77 -6.81 13.38
N PHE A 335 13.76 -7.68 12.38
CA PHE A 335 14.31 -9.04 12.44
C PHE A 335 15.08 -9.36 11.16
N ARG A 336 16.02 -10.32 11.23
CA ARG A 336 16.82 -10.71 10.07
C ARG A 336 15.95 -11.30 8.96
N ALA A 337 15.94 -10.69 7.78
CA ALA A 337 15.12 -11.10 6.66
C ALA A 337 15.37 -12.58 6.28
N GLY A 338 14.28 -13.35 6.10
CA GLY A 338 14.35 -14.76 5.74
C GLY A 338 14.81 -15.70 6.86
N ASP A 339 14.92 -15.23 8.11
CA ASP A 339 15.29 -16.05 9.26
C ASP A 339 14.14 -16.21 10.25
N ALA A 340 13.51 -17.39 10.25
CA ALA A 340 12.43 -17.73 11.17
C ALA A 340 12.87 -17.74 12.64
N GLY A 341 14.13 -18.07 12.93
CA GLY A 341 14.67 -18.03 14.28
C GLY A 341 14.82 -16.59 14.77
N ALA A 342 15.34 -15.70 13.92
CA ALA A 342 15.44 -14.27 14.24
C ALA A 342 14.05 -13.64 14.42
N LEU A 343 13.07 -14.02 13.59
CA LEU A 343 11.67 -13.58 13.75
C LEU A 343 11.09 -14.06 15.09
N ALA A 344 11.23 -15.34 15.43
CA ALA A 344 10.76 -15.88 16.71
C ALA A 344 11.40 -15.18 17.92
N GLN A 345 12.70 -14.89 17.85
CA GLN A 345 13.39 -14.13 18.90
C GLN A 345 12.90 -12.66 18.97
N ALA A 346 12.62 -12.02 17.83
CA ALA A 346 12.07 -10.67 17.80
C ALA A 346 10.66 -10.62 18.41
N MET A 347 9.84 -11.63 18.13
CA MET A 347 8.53 -11.79 18.77
C MET A 347 8.66 -11.93 20.29
N ASP A 348 9.52 -12.83 20.78
CA ASP A 348 9.68 -13.03 22.22
C ASP A 348 10.23 -11.79 22.95
N ARG A 349 11.21 -11.10 22.35
CA ARG A 349 11.71 -9.81 22.89
C ARG A 349 10.63 -8.74 22.94
N THR A 350 9.75 -8.69 21.95
CA THR A 350 8.63 -7.74 21.91
C THR A 350 7.59 -8.10 22.96
N ALA A 351 7.28 -9.39 23.11
CA ALA A 351 6.36 -9.90 24.12
C ALA A 351 6.81 -9.56 25.56
N ALA A 352 8.12 -9.55 25.81
CA ALA A 352 8.68 -9.17 27.11
C ALA A 352 8.50 -7.68 27.47
N ARG A 353 8.09 -6.84 26.51
CA ARG A 353 7.94 -5.38 26.68
C ARG A 353 6.53 -4.87 26.38
N LEU A 354 5.53 -5.76 26.28
CA LEU A 354 4.18 -5.37 25.87
C LEU A 354 3.57 -4.30 26.76
N ASP A 355 3.77 -4.35 28.08
CA ASP A 355 3.24 -3.33 29.00
C ASP A 355 3.79 -1.92 28.70
N GLU A 356 5.09 -1.82 28.43
CA GLU A 356 5.76 -0.57 28.04
C GLU A 356 5.22 -0.05 26.70
N LEU A 357 5.06 -0.95 25.72
CA LEU A 357 4.59 -0.60 24.39
C LEU A 357 3.11 -0.21 24.40
N HIS A 358 2.27 -0.91 25.16
CA HIS A 358 0.86 -0.58 25.34
C HIS A 358 0.69 0.81 25.97
N ALA A 359 1.54 1.19 26.94
CA ALA A 359 1.51 2.53 27.52
C ALA A 359 1.77 3.66 26.50
N ARG A 360 2.46 3.36 25.39
CA ARG A 360 2.81 4.32 24.32
C ARG A 360 1.92 4.21 23.08
N GLN A 361 0.87 3.39 23.09
CA GLN A 361 -0.04 3.21 21.94
C GLN A 361 -0.59 4.52 21.38
N ARG A 362 -1.01 5.45 22.26
CA ARG A 362 -1.58 6.73 21.84
C ARG A 362 -0.55 7.65 21.21
N GLU A 363 0.68 7.66 21.75
CA GLU A 363 1.80 8.44 21.20
C GLU A 363 2.08 8.04 19.74
N ILE A 364 2.13 6.73 19.46
CA ILE A 364 2.33 6.22 18.10
C ILE A 364 1.16 6.53 17.19
N HIS A 365 -0.08 6.35 17.68
CA HIS A 365 -1.27 6.72 16.92
C HIS A 365 -1.22 8.19 16.49
N GLU A 366 -0.89 9.10 17.41
CA GLU A 366 -0.81 10.54 17.15
C GLU A 366 0.30 10.88 16.14
N ALA A 367 1.46 10.21 16.23
CA ALA A 367 2.54 10.37 15.25
C ALA A 367 2.10 9.94 13.85
N VAL A 368 1.46 8.76 13.73
CA VAL A 368 0.91 8.27 12.45
C VAL A 368 -0.20 9.20 11.94
N ALA A 369 -1.10 9.68 12.79
CA ALA A 369 -2.18 10.60 12.41
C ALA A 369 -1.64 11.92 11.84
N ARG A 370 -0.58 12.46 12.44
CA ARG A 370 0.06 13.70 12.01
C ARG A 370 0.75 13.56 10.65
N ASP A 371 1.56 12.52 10.48
CA ASP A 371 2.53 12.44 9.38
C ASP A 371 2.13 11.44 8.29
N HIS A 372 1.29 10.45 8.61
CA HIS A 372 0.94 9.30 7.76
C HIS A 372 -0.57 8.99 7.72
N SER A 373 -1.44 9.95 8.03
CA SER A 373 -2.87 9.86 7.69
C SER A 373 -3.08 10.07 6.19
N TRP A 374 -4.19 9.59 5.64
CA TRP A 374 -4.54 9.91 4.24
C TRP A 374 -4.66 11.41 3.97
N ALA A 375 -5.07 12.20 4.96
CA ALA A 375 -5.05 13.66 4.88
C ALA A 375 -3.61 14.21 4.81
N ALA A 376 -2.66 13.66 5.57
CA ALA A 376 -1.24 14.02 5.50
C ALA A 376 -0.62 13.67 4.13
N VAL A 377 -0.85 12.45 3.65
CA VAL A 377 -0.39 12.00 2.32
C VAL A 377 -1.00 12.85 1.21
N ALA A 378 -2.28 13.23 1.34
CA ALA A 378 -2.94 14.14 0.40
C ALA A 378 -2.29 15.54 0.40
N ARG A 379 -1.96 16.11 1.57
CA ARG A 379 -1.24 17.40 1.66
C ARG A 379 0.14 17.33 1.00
N GLN A 380 0.88 16.25 1.23
CA GLN A 380 2.19 16.02 0.59
C GLN A 380 2.04 15.87 -0.93
N THR A 381 1.01 15.17 -1.40
CA THR A 381 0.69 15.03 -2.83
C THR A 381 0.36 16.38 -3.48
N VAL A 382 -0.42 17.22 -2.78
CA VAL A 382 -0.75 18.59 -3.21
C VAL A 382 0.49 19.46 -3.36
N ALA A 383 1.44 19.37 -2.41
CA ALA A 383 2.70 20.10 -2.49
C ALA A 383 3.49 19.74 -3.76
N VAL A 384 3.44 18.48 -4.22
CA VAL A 384 4.04 18.06 -5.50
C VAL A 384 3.35 18.73 -6.69
N PHE A 385 2.02 18.84 -6.67
CA PHE A 385 1.28 19.56 -7.72
C PHE A 385 1.64 21.05 -7.76
N ASP A 386 1.71 21.71 -6.61
CA ASP A 386 2.01 23.14 -6.50
C ASP A 386 3.43 23.46 -7.01
N GLN A 387 4.42 22.63 -6.64
CA GLN A 387 5.79 22.78 -7.14
C GLN A 387 5.86 22.69 -8.67
N LEU A 388 5.12 21.75 -9.28
CA LEU A 388 5.04 21.63 -10.73
C LEU A 388 4.34 22.82 -11.38
N GLY A 389 3.23 23.28 -10.80
CA GLY A 389 2.48 24.44 -11.28
C GLY A 389 3.29 25.74 -11.21
N ALA A 390 4.15 25.91 -10.19
CA ALA A 390 5.07 27.04 -10.08
C ALA A 390 6.18 26.98 -11.15
N ALA A 391 6.81 25.81 -11.35
CA ALA A 391 7.86 25.64 -12.36
C ALA A 391 7.38 25.90 -13.79
N GLN A 392 6.13 25.53 -14.12
CA GLN A 392 5.53 25.80 -15.43
C GLN A 392 5.20 27.28 -15.66
N ARG A 393 4.94 28.05 -14.58
CA ARG A 393 4.69 29.50 -14.65
C ARG A 393 5.97 30.32 -14.71
N GLY A 394 7.02 29.92 -13.97
CA GLY A 394 8.31 30.61 -13.96
C GLY A 394 9.12 30.48 -15.26
N GLY A 395 8.93 29.41 -16.04
CA GLY A 395 9.55 29.27 -17.37
C GLY A 395 8.91 30.14 -18.47
N ARG A 396 7.98 31.04 -18.12
CA ARG A 396 7.30 31.97 -19.04
C ARG A 396 7.74 33.43 -18.89
N SER A 397 8.57 33.76 -17.90
CA SER A 397 9.09 35.11 -17.67
C SER A 397 10.38 35.37 -18.42
#